data_AF-A0A6N7L3G1-F1
#
_entry.id   AF-A0A6N7L3G1-F1
#
_cell.length_a   1.000
_cell.length_b   1.000
_cell.length_c   1.000
_cell.angle_alpha   90.00
_cell.angle_beta   90.00
_cell.angle_gamma   90.00
#
_symmetry.space_group_name_H-M   'P 1'
#
loop_
_entity.id
_entity.type
_entity.pdbx_description
1 polymer ?
#
loop_
_entity_poly.entity_id
_entity_poly.type
_entity_poly.pdbx_seq_one_letter_code
_entity_poly.pdbx_strand_id
1 'polypeptide(L)'
;MIPRNRPVINEADIAEQAGVPIATWRRRDAPAFRQRVASLFPRSRILIYDLAQARAYLAGGPIPVLPAGEHPDDLLNDEETAAVLGVTASTVRAYATQGYISAGKTVYSVRVWPRCDIEERRKNPPGRGREEARPPGTGKG
;
A
#
# COMPACT_ATOMS: atom_id res chain seq x y z
N MET A 1 -4.33 2.50 1.88
CA MET A 1 -4.20 1.04 1.95
C MET A 1 -5.19 0.39 1.01
N ILE A 2 -4.85 -0.74 0.41
CA ILE A 2 -5.79 -1.57 -0.35
C ILE A 2 -6.32 -2.66 0.60
N PRO A 3 -7.63 -2.72 0.86
CA PRO A 3 -8.19 -3.75 1.71
C PRO A 3 -8.04 -5.16 1.11
N ARG A 4 -7.94 -6.19 1.97
CA ARG A 4 -7.86 -7.58 1.52
C ARG A 4 -8.92 -7.95 0.47
N ASN A 5 -8.54 -8.74 -0.54
CA ASN A 5 -9.42 -9.23 -1.61
C ASN A 5 -10.20 -8.14 -2.37
N ARG A 6 -9.77 -6.88 -2.33
CA ARG A 6 -10.35 -5.81 -3.13
C ARG A 6 -9.53 -5.57 -4.39
N PRO A 7 -10.07 -5.88 -5.59
CA PRO A 7 -9.42 -5.50 -6.83
C PRO A 7 -9.41 -3.98 -6.95
N VAL A 8 -8.33 -3.46 -7.51
CA VAL A 8 -8.13 -2.02 -7.67
C VAL A 8 -8.03 -1.64 -9.13
N ILE A 9 -8.21 -0.36 -9.42
CA ILE A 9 -8.20 0.20 -10.77
C ILE A 9 -7.60 1.61 -10.77
N ASN A 10 -6.97 2.01 -11.87
CA ASN A 10 -6.47 3.36 -12.07
C ASN A 10 -7.41 4.20 -12.97
N GLU A 11 -7.12 5.48 -13.16
CA GLU A 11 -7.95 6.33 -14.03
C GLU A 11 -7.89 5.98 -15.52
N ALA A 12 -6.82 5.30 -15.96
CA ALA A 12 -6.69 4.90 -17.36
C ALA A 12 -7.72 3.82 -17.69
N ASP A 13 -7.75 2.76 -16.89
CA ASP A 13 -8.67 1.65 -17.03
C ASP A 13 -10.13 2.08 -16.75
N ILE A 14 -10.35 3.05 -15.85
CA ILE A 14 -11.69 3.65 -15.66
C ILE A 14 -12.12 4.37 -16.93
N ALA A 15 -11.24 5.15 -17.55
CA ALA A 15 -11.54 5.85 -18.79
C ALA A 15 -11.84 4.87 -19.93
N GLU A 16 -11.07 3.78 -20.02
CA GLU A 16 -11.34 2.69 -20.96
C GLU A 16 -12.71 2.03 -20.72
N GLN A 17 -13.07 1.76 -19.46
CA GLN A 17 -14.40 1.23 -19.11
C GLN A 17 -15.54 2.22 -19.41
N ALA A 18 -15.28 3.52 -19.29
CA ALA A 18 -16.20 4.57 -19.68
C ALA A 18 -16.25 4.81 -21.20
N GLY A 19 -15.39 4.14 -21.98
CA GLY A 19 -15.32 4.29 -23.43
C GLY A 19 -14.79 5.65 -23.90
N VAL A 20 -14.01 6.34 -23.07
CA VAL A 20 -13.47 7.68 -23.37
C VAL A 20 -11.95 7.72 -23.26
N PRO A 21 -11.26 8.59 -24.04
CA PRO A 21 -9.84 8.81 -23.85
C PRO A 21 -9.52 9.33 -22.44
N ILE A 22 -8.41 8.87 -21.85
CA ILE A 22 -7.99 9.26 -20.49
C ILE A 22 -7.91 10.78 -20.28
N ALA A 23 -7.48 11.53 -21.29
CA ALA A 23 -7.41 13.00 -21.21
C ALA A 23 -8.81 13.63 -21.09
N THR A 24 -9.78 13.09 -21.83
CA THR A 24 -11.19 13.50 -21.78
C THR A 24 -11.80 13.18 -20.43
N TRP A 25 -11.61 11.94 -19.95
CA TRP A 25 -12.06 11.50 -18.63
C TRP A 25 -11.54 12.41 -17.52
N ARG A 26 -10.23 12.67 -17.51
CA ARG A 26 -9.57 13.52 -16.51
C ARG A 26 -10.12 14.94 -16.47
N ARG A 27 -10.51 15.49 -17.63
CA ARG A 27 -11.04 16.84 -17.74
C ARG A 27 -12.51 16.93 -17.34
N ARG A 28 -13.34 15.97 -17.77
CA ARG A 28 -14.81 16.07 -17.67
C ARG A 28 -15.35 15.38 -16.41
N ASP A 29 -14.95 14.14 -16.19
CA ASP A 29 -15.64 13.25 -15.26
C ASP A 29 -14.82 12.99 -13.99
N ALA A 30 -13.49 12.93 -14.10
CA ALA A 30 -12.62 12.66 -12.97
C ALA A 30 -12.80 13.64 -11.79
N PRO A 31 -13.08 14.95 -11.97
CA PRO A 31 -13.34 15.84 -10.85
C PRO A 31 -14.56 15.41 -10.01
N ALA A 32 -15.67 15.05 -10.66
CA ALA A 32 -16.87 14.57 -9.97
C ALA A 32 -16.68 13.15 -9.39
N PHE A 33 -15.94 12.31 -10.11
CA PHE A 33 -15.56 10.98 -9.65
C PHE A 33 -14.75 11.03 -8.34
N ARG A 34 -13.69 11.85 -8.30
CA ARG A 34 -12.80 12.00 -7.14
C ARG A 34 -13.51 12.55 -5.90
N GLN A 35 -14.61 13.28 -6.07
CA GLN A 35 -15.45 13.74 -4.96
C GLN A 35 -16.30 12.61 -4.35
N ARG A 36 -16.65 11.58 -5.14
CA ARG A 36 -17.46 10.45 -4.68
C ARG A 36 -16.64 9.22 -4.30
N VAL A 37 -15.52 8.99 -4.98
CA VAL A 37 -14.66 7.83 -4.78
C VAL A 37 -13.28 8.31 -4.35
N ALA A 38 -12.92 8.02 -3.10
CA ALA A 38 -11.63 8.36 -2.55
C ALA A 38 -10.52 7.46 -3.14
N SER A 39 -9.35 8.05 -3.40
CA SER A 39 -8.15 7.27 -3.73
C SER A 39 -7.72 6.44 -2.52
N LEU A 40 -7.38 5.18 -2.75
CA LEU A 40 -6.84 4.27 -1.73
C LEU A 40 -5.44 4.70 -1.25
N PHE A 41 -4.73 5.49 -2.07
CA PHE A 41 -3.44 6.08 -1.74
C PHE A 41 -3.43 7.58 -2.10
N PRO A 42 -4.01 8.45 -1.26
CA PRO A 42 -4.18 9.87 -1.58
C PRO A 42 -2.86 10.64 -1.69
N ARG A 43 -1.79 10.15 -1.06
CA ARG A 43 -0.45 10.76 -1.10
C ARG A 43 0.43 10.23 -2.24
N SER A 44 0.00 9.16 -2.92
CA SER A 44 0.73 8.61 -4.05
C SER A 44 0.55 9.47 -5.31
N ARG A 45 1.61 9.58 -6.12
CA ARG A 45 1.53 10.22 -7.45
C ARG A 45 0.59 9.49 -8.39
N ILE A 46 0.43 8.17 -8.21
CA ILE A 46 -0.50 7.36 -8.98
C ILE A 46 -1.76 7.16 -8.14
N LEU A 47 -2.87 7.67 -8.67
CA LEU A 47 -4.17 7.51 -8.04
C LEU A 47 -4.74 6.12 -8.35
N ILE A 48 -5.02 5.38 -7.29
CA ILE A 48 -5.56 4.02 -7.34
C ILE A 48 -6.87 4.03 -6.56
N TYR A 49 -7.91 3.42 -7.14
CA TYR A 49 -9.25 3.37 -6.59
C TYR A 49 -9.71 1.92 -6.45
N ASP A 50 -10.74 1.69 -5.64
CA ASP A 50 -11.41 0.40 -5.57
C ASP A 50 -12.23 0.15 -6.84
N LEU A 51 -12.09 -1.04 -7.42
CA LEU A 51 -12.77 -1.40 -8.67
C LEU A 51 -14.30 -1.42 -8.50
N ALA A 52 -14.82 -1.89 -7.37
CA ALA A 52 -16.25 -1.97 -7.13
C ALA A 52 -16.85 -0.57 -6.97
N GLN A 53 -16.16 0.34 -6.28
CA GLN A 53 -16.56 1.74 -6.18
C GLN A 53 -16.53 2.43 -7.54
N ALA A 54 -15.48 2.20 -8.32
CA ALA A 54 -15.36 2.78 -9.66
C ALA A 54 -16.51 2.31 -10.58
N ARG A 55 -16.79 1.00 -10.60
CA ARG A 55 -17.89 0.43 -11.38
C ARG A 55 -19.25 0.91 -10.91
N ALA A 56 -19.48 0.99 -9.60
CA ALA A 56 -20.73 1.51 -9.06
C ALA A 56 -20.97 2.97 -9.48
N TYR A 57 -19.92 3.80 -9.47
CA TYR A 57 -20.00 5.17 -9.97
C TYR A 57 -20.36 5.21 -11.46
N LEU A 58 -19.66 4.43 -12.29
CA LEU A 58 -19.91 4.39 -13.74
C LEU A 58 -21.33 3.88 -14.05
N ALA A 59 -21.85 2.95 -13.25
CA ALA A 59 -23.21 2.45 -13.36
C ALA A 59 -24.28 3.41 -12.80
N GLY A 60 -23.89 4.56 -12.23
CA GLY A 60 -24.81 5.52 -11.58
C GLY A 60 -25.44 5.00 -10.29
N GLY A 61 -24.87 3.94 -9.70
CA GLY A 61 -25.37 3.29 -8.49
C GLY A 61 -24.76 3.86 -7.21
N PRO A 62 -25.24 3.39 -6.03
CA PRO A 62 -24.65 3.75 -4.74
C PRO A 62 -23.22 3.20 -4.63
N ILE A 63 -22.30 4.02 -4.13
CA ILE A 63 -20.90 3.63 -3.95
C ILE A 63 -20.80 2.69 -2.74
N PRO A 64 -20.30 1.45 -2.91
CA PRO A 64 -20.12 0.54 -1.80
C PRO A 64 -19.10 1.11 -0.80
N VAL A 65 -19.40 1.00 0.49
CA VAL A 65 -18.48 1.42 1.56
C VAL A 65 -17.32 0.43 1.62
N LEU A 66 -16.11 0.94 1.75
CA LEU A 66 -14.93 0.10 1.98
C LEU A 66 -15.05 -0.59 3.34
N PRO A 67 -14.60 -1.85 3.48
CA PRO A 67 -14.58 -2.51 4.78
C PRO A 67 -13.78 -1.65 5.76
N ALA A 68 -14.39 -1.33 6.90
CA ALA A 68 -13.73 -0.61 7.98
C ALA A 68 -12.92 -1.59 8.84
N GLY A 69 -11.72 -1.19 9.22
CA GLY A 69 -10.82 -1.98 10.05
C GLY A 69 -9.50 -2.32 9.36
N GLU A 70 -8.45 -2.45 10.16
CA GLU A 70 -7.13 -2.88 9.71
C GLU A 70 -7.11 -4.42 9.66
N HIS A 71 -6.73 -4.98 8.51
CA HIS A 71 -6.55 -6.42 8.33
C HIS A 71 -5.07 -6.75 8.05
N PRO A 72 -4.54 -7.86 8.57
CA PRO A 72 -3.16 -8.30 8.29
C PRO A 72 -2.85 -8.43 6.79
N ASP A 73 -3.79 -8.91 5.99
CA ASP A 73 -3.62 -9.02 4.53
C ASP A 73 -3.85 -7.71 3.74
N ASP A 74 -4.01 -6.57 4.41
CA ASP A 74 -4.13 -5.29 3.70
C ASP A 74 -2.80 -4.92 3.04
N LEU A 75 -2.87 -4.39 1.82
CA LEU A 75 -1.67 -3.96 1.10
C LEU A 75 -1.41 -2.48 1.38
N LEU A 76 -0.26 -2.21 1.99
CA LEU A 76 0.23 -0.90 2.36
C LEU A 76 1.19 -0.37 1.30
N ASN A 77 1.12 0.91 0.95
CA ASN A 77 2.18 1.54 0.14
C ASN A 77 3.43 1.82 1.00
N ASP A 78 4.45 2.42 0.39
CA ASP A 78 5.71 2.75 1.06
C ASP A 78 5.54 3.76 2.20
N GLU A 79 4.67 4.74 2.07
CA GLU A 79 4.35 5.71 3.13
C GLU A 79 3.61 5.09 4.32
N GLU A 80 2.63 4.22 4.06
CA GLU A 80 1.90 3.50 5.11
C GLU A 80 2.81 2.49 5.80
N THR A 81 3.62 1.78 5.03
CA THR A 81 4.65 0.86 5.55
C THR A 81 5.64 1.63 6.44
N ALA A 82 6.05 2.82 6.00
CA ALA A 82 6.92 3.72 6.76
C ALA A 82 6.26 4.14 8.09
N ALA A 83 4.97 4.49 8.07
CA ALA A 83 4.21 4.82 9.27
C ALA A 83 4.12 3.64 10.24
N VAL A 84 3.91 2.42 9.75
CA VAL A 84 3.86 1.20 10.58
C VAL A 84 5.23 0.90 11.21
N LEU A 85 6.31 1.01 10.43
CA LEU A 85 7.68 0.74 10.89
C LEU A 85 8.29 1.90 11.70
N GLY A 86 7.70 3.09 11.67
CA GLY A 86 8.26 4.29 12.29
C GLY A 86 9.52 4.82 11.57
N VAL A 87 9.62 4.62 10.25
CA VAL A 87 10.76 5.06 9.42
C VAL A 87 10.28 5.95 8.28
N THR A 88 11.18 6.38 7.39
CA THR A 88 10.80 7.14 6.17
C THR A 88 10.47 6.21 5.01
N ALA A 89 9.66 6.66 4.04
CA ALA A 89 9.36 5.89 2.82
C ALA A 89 10.64 5.53 2.03
N SER A 90 11.65 6.40 2.03
CA SER A 90 12.96 6.12 1.44
C SER A 90 13.66 4.94 2.13
N THR A 91 13.58 4.86 3.46
CA THR A 91 14.11 3.73 4.24
C THR A 91 13.38 2.43 3.90
N VAL A 92 12.05 2.46 3.74
CA VAL A 92 11.27 1.30 3.30
C VAL A 92 11.75 0.78 1.95
N ARG A 93 11.94 1.68 0.97
CA ARG A 93 12.47 1.31 -0.35
C ARG A 93 13.86 0.72 -0.26
N ALA A 94 14.75 1.28 0.57
CA ALA A 94 16.07 0.74 0.82
C ALA A 94 16.00 -0.66 1.45
N TYR A 95 15.14 -0.87 2.45
CA TYR A 95 14.93 -2.17 3.07
C TYR A 95 14.41 -3.22 2.09
N ALA A 96 13.50 -2.85 1.19
CA ALA A 96 13.01 -3.76 0.15
C ALA A 96 14.12 -4.15 -0.83
N THR A 97 15.00 -3.21 -1.20
CA THR A 97 16.15 -3.48 -2.08
C THR A 97 17.23 -4.31 -1.39
N GLN A 98 17.45 -4.09 -0.09
CA GLN A 98 18.45 -4.79 0.72
C GLN A 98 17.97 -6.17 1.23
N GLY A 99 16.72 -6.55 0.97
CA GLY A 99 16.13 -7.81 1.44
C GLY A 99 15.77 -7.83 2.92
N TYR A 100 15.72 -6.67 3.57
CA TYR A 100 15.31 -6.52 4.97
C TYR A 100 13.79 -6.62 5.16
N ILE A 101 13.03 -6.29 4.12
CA ILE A 101 11.61 -6.60 3.97
C ILE A 101 11.42 -7.25 2.60
N SER A 102 10.26 -7.89 2.40
CA SER A 102 9.90 -8.42 1.08
C SER A 102 10.07 -7.35 0.00
N ALA A 103 10.40 -7.77 -1.23
CA ALA A 103 10.53 -6.85 -2.37
C ALA A 103 9.22 -6.08 -2.66
N GLY A 104 8.09 -6.57 -2.15
CA GLY A 104 6.76 -6.01 -2.35
C GLY A 104 6.17 -6.37 -3.71
N LYS A 105 4.86 -6.18 -3.85
CA LYS A 105 4.12 -6.36 -5.11
C LYS A 105 3.95 -5.01 -5.78
N THR A 106 4.11 -4.95 -7.10
CA THR A 106 3.79 -3.74 -7.86
C THR A 106 2.35 -3.78 -8.35
N VAL A 107 1.58 -2.73 -8.06
CA VAL A 107 0.19 -2.53 -8.47
C VAL A 107 0.10 -1.16 -9.17
N TYR A 108 -0.14 -1.14 -10.48
CA TYR A 108 -0.19 0.10 -11.29
C TYR A 108 0.98 1.06 -11.02
N SER A 109 2.20 0.53 -10.87
CA SER A 109 3.44 1.27 -10.54
C SER A 109 3.59 1.75 -9.09
N VAL A 110 2.63 1.45 -8.20
CA VAL A 110 2.80 1.61 -6.76
C VAL A 110 3.27 0.30 -6.17
N ARG A 111 4.37 0.33 -5.42
CA ARG A 111 4.85 -0.83 -4.67
C ARG A 111 4.07 -0.95 -3.37
N VAL A 112 3.54 -2.13 -3.10
CA VAL A 112 2.73 -2.42 -1.93
C VAL A 112 3.19 -3.68 -1.21
N TRP A 113 2.99 -3.71 0.11
CA TRP A 113 3.39 -4.82 0.99
C TRP A 113 2.21 -5.27 1.85
N PRO A 114 2.04 -6.57 2.10
CA PRO A 114 1.08 -7.06 3.09
C PRO A 114 1.39 -6.47 4.47
N ARG A 115 0.37 -5.98 5.17
CA ARG A 115 0.50 -5.43 6.52
C ARG A 115 1.10 -6.46 7.48
N CYS A 116 0.73 -7.74 7.38
CA CYS A 116 1.23 -8.83 8.20
C CYS A 116 2.75 -8.94 8.14
N ASP A 117 3.34 -8.92 6.95
CA ASP A 117 4.79 -8.98 6.75
C ASP A 117 5.50 -7.79 7.42
N ILE A 118 4.91 -6.60 7.30
CA ILE A 118 5.45 -5.36 7.88
C ILE A 118 5.34 -5.37 9.40
N GLU A 119 4.22 -5.83 9.94
CA GLU A 119 4.02 -5.97 11.38
C GLU A 119 4.92 -7.06 11.98
N GLU A 120 5.11 -8.18 11.29
CA GLU A 120 6.05 -9.22 11.70
C GLU A 120 7.47 -8.68 11.73
N ARG A 121 7.87 -7.92 10.70
CA ARG A 121 9.17 -7.23 10.70
C ARG A 121 9.32 -6.25 11.86
N ARG A 122 8.27 -5.48 12.17
CA ARG A 122 8.26 -4.55 13.31
C ARG A 122 8.47 -5.29 14.63
N LYS A 123 7.86 -6.46 14.79
CA LYS A 123 8.03 -7.34 15.96
C LYS A 123 9.42 -7.97 16.03
N ASN A 124 10.02 -8.28 14.87
CA ASN A 124 11.32 -8.94 14.73
C ASN A 124 12.35 -8.03 14.03
N PRO A 125 12.83 -6.96 14.68
CA PRO A 125 13.85 -6.10 14.10
C PRO A 125 15.18 -6.86 13.94
N PRO A 126 15.97 -6.57 12.89
CA PRO A 126 17.27 -7.20 12.68
C PRO A 126 18.21 -6.71 13.78
N GLY A 127 18.47 -7.55 14.78
CA GLY A 127 19.36 -7.22 15.89
C GLY A 127 18.93 -7.71 17.26
N ARG A 128 17.68 -8.18 17.45
CA ARG A 128 17.21 -8.66 18.76
C ARG A 128 17.45 -10.15 19.04
N GLY A 129 18.30 -10.80 18.24
CA GLY A 129 18.59 -12.24 18.30
C GLY A 129 20.08 -12.60 18.27
N ARG A 130 20.94 -11.68 18.72
CA ARG A 130 22.35 -12.01 19.02
C ARG A 130 22.81 -11.14 20.19
N GLU A 131 22.15 -11.30 21.33
CA GLU A 131 22.86 -11.12 22.59
C GLU A 131 23.86 -12.27 22.63
N GLU A 132 25.04 -12.00 22.07
CA GLU A 132 26.21 -12.84 22.22
C GLU A 132 26.43 -12.94 23.73
N ALA A 133 26.03 -14.07 24.30
CA ALA A 133 26.28 -14.41 25.68
C ALA A 133 27.78 -14.23 25.90
N ARG A 134 28.15 -13.12 26.53
CA ARG A 134 29.50 -12.85 27.01
C ARG A 134 29.87 -14.03 27.90
N PRO A 135 30.87 -14.87 27.56
CA PRO A 135 31.38 -15.80 28.53
C PRO A 135 32.07 -14.97 29.63
N PRO A 136 31.67 -15.09 30.91
CA PRO A 136 32.41 -14.48 31.99
C PRO A 136 33.68 -15.30 32.23
N GLY A 137 34.83 -14.70 31.92
CA GLY A 137 36.10 -14.98 32.55
C GLY A 137 36.93 -16.15 32.00
N THR A 138 38.16 -15.84 31.64
CA THR A 138 39.31 -16.60 32.14
C THR A 138 40.48 -15.62 32.28
N GLY A 139 40.73 -15.17 33.51
CA GLY A 139 42.06 -14.69 33.86
C GLY A 139 42.99 -15.89 34.00
N LYS A 140 44.27 -15.72 33.64
CA LYS A 140 45.53 -16.21 34.23
C LYS A 140 46.63 -15.40 33.50
N GLY A 141 47.63 -14.82 34.14
CA GLY A 141 48.46 -15.36 35.21
C GLY A 141 49.87 -15.40 34.64
#